data_AF-A0A0R1DUW3-F1
#
_entry.id   AF-A0A0R1DUW3-F1
#
_cell.length_a   1.000
_cell.length_b   1.000
_cell.length_c   1.000
_cell.angle_alpha   90.00
_cell.angle_beta   90.00
_cell.angle_gamma   90.00
#
_symmetry.space_group_name_H-M   'P 1'
#
loop_
_entity.id
_entity.type
_entity.pdbx_description
1 polymer ?
#
loop_
_entity_poly.entity_id
_entity_poly.type
_entity_poly.pdbx_seq_one_letter_code
_entity_poly.pdbx_strand_id
1 'polypeptide(L)'
;MLRLLIILLVCILGCQAACNTCNTNGVSCISETEFQFCSSASEPIGTLYTCPTGYYCTASTPICSSVASSAGCSGCNKCSSDNRFACTGRNTFALCLGGSTPSTSIGGSCGTEYVCNVENPNICGSPTTYAVSCSGSDM
;
A
#
# COMPACT_ATOMS: atom_id res chain seq x y z
N MET A 1 -23.19 -1.88 -30.75
CA MET A 1 -23.49 -1.15 -29.50
C MET A 1 -23.06 -1.90 -28.24
N LEU A 2 -23.27 -3.23 -28.14
CA LEU A 2 -22.84 -4.02 -26.98
C LEU A 2 -21.30 -4.08 -26.76
N ARG A 3 -20.51 -4.05 -27.84
CA ARG A 3 -19.04 -4.07 -27.74
C ARG A 3 -18.43 -2.79 -27.14
N LEU A 4 -19.07 -1.63 -27.35
CA LEU A 4 -18.62 -0.36 -26.77
C LEU A 4 -18.88 -0.32 -25.26
N LEU A 5 -20.01 -0.90 -24.82
CA LEU A 5 -20.38 -1.02 -23.41
C LEU A 5 -19.41 -1.91 -22.63
N ILE A 6 -18.93 -3.01 -23.23
CA ILE A 6 -17.96 -3.91 -22.58
C ILE A 6 -16.59 -3.22 -22.40
N ILE A 7 -16.13 -2.46 -23.40
CA ILE A 7 -14.88 -1.71 -23.30
C ILE A 7 -15.00 -0.60 -22.25
N LEU A 8 -16.15 0.09 -22.20
CA LEU A 8 -16.40 1.11 -21.19
C LEU A 8 -16.42 0.52 -19.77
N LEU A 9 -16.96 -0.69 -19.58
CA LEU A 9 -17.05 -1.36 -18.28
C LEU A 9 -15.69 -1.81 -17.73
N VAL A 10 -14.75 -2.19 -18.62
CA VAL A 10 -13.37 -2.55 -18.23
C VAL A 10 -12.56 -1.31 -17.82
N CYS A 11 -12.86 -0.14 -18.39
CA CYS A 11 -12.19 1.12 -18.01
C CYS A 11 -12.62 1.68 -16.64
N ILE A 12 -13.68 1.15 -16.03
CA ILE A 12 -14.18 1.58 -14.70
C ILE A 12 -13.65 0.70 -13.55
N LEU A 13 -12.90 -0.37 -13.86
CA LEU A 13 -12.10 -1.06 -12.86
C LEU A 13 -10.92 -0.14 -12.53
N GLY A 14 -11.06 0.57 -11.41
CA GLY A 14 -10.31 1.76 -11.08
C GLY A 14 -8.80 1.65 -11.33
N CYS A 15 -8.22 2.77 -11.76
CA CYS A 15 -6.81 3.06 -11.56
C CYS A 15 -6.49 3.14 -10.05
N GLN A 16 -6.63 2.01 -9.36
CA GLN A 16 -5.97 1.79 -8.08
C GLN A 16 -4.49 1.82 -8.41
N ALA A 17 -3.72 2.67 -7.72
CA ALA A 17 -2.28 2.63 -7.89
C ALA A 17 -1.82 1.22 -7.50
N ALA A 18 -0.95 0.60 -8.30
CA ALA A 18 -0.13 -0.45 -7.71
C ALA A 18 0.72 0.25 -6.65
N CYS A 19 0.56 -0.07 -5.36
CA CYS A 19 1.39 0.60 -4.38
C CYS A 19 2.85 0.24 -4.61
N ASN A 20 3.73 1.03 -4.00
CA ASN A 20 5.17 0.93 -4.19
C ASN A 20 5.58 1.01 -5.68
N THR A 21 4.69 1.52 -6.54
CA THR A 21 4.94 1.79 -7.96
C THR A 21 4.84 3.28 -8.21
N CYS A 22 5.77 3.79 -9.00
CA CYS A 22 5.80 5.20 -9.34
C CYS A 22 4.62 5.60 -10.23
N ASN A 23 3.81 6.51 -9.72
CA ASN A 23 2.68 7.08 -10.43
C ASN A 23 3.12 8.25 -11.31
N THR A 24 2.23 8.67 -12.21
CA THR A 24 2.46 9.79 -13.14
C THR A 24 2.64 11.14 -12.44
N ASN A 25 2.20 11.27 -11.18
CA ASN A 25 2.42 12.44 -10.34
C ASN A 25 3.82 12.50 -9.70
N GLY A 26 4.70 11.54 -10.01
CA GLY A 26 6.09 11.51 -9.53
C GLY A 26 6.26 10.96 -8.12
N VAL A 27 5.22 10.34 -7.54
CA VAL A 27 5.30 9.66 -6.25
C VAL A 27 4.78 8.23 -6.31
N SER A 28 5.22 7.44 -5.35
CA SER A 28 4.75 6.08 -5.11
C SER A 28 4.01 6.06 -3.78
N CYS A 29 2.74 5.66 -3.80
CA CYS A 29 1.98 5.46 -2.55
C CYS A 29 2.44 4.16 -1.90
N ILE A 30 2.81 4.22 -0.62
CA ILE A 30 3.29 3.08 0.17
C ILE A 30 2.21 2.57 1.12
N SER A 31 1.33 3.47 1.58
CA SER A 31 0.13 3.17 2.35
C SER A 31 -0.95 4.18 2.01
N GLU A 32 -2.12 4.07 2.64
CA GLU A 32 -3.22 5.02 2.43
C GLU A 32 -2.80 6.46 2.67
N THR A 33 -1.82 6.70 3.53
CA THR A 33 -1.41 8.05 3.94
C THR A 33 0.07 8.32 3.70
N GLU A 34 0.85 7.39 3.14
CA GLU A 34 2.30 7.56 3.00
C GLU A 34 2.75 7.39 1.55
N PHE A 35 3.79 8.15 1.19
CA PHE A 35 4.35 8.17 -0.15
C PHE A 35 5.86 8.38 -0.17
N GLN A 36 6.50 8.00 -1.27
CA GLN A 36 7.90 8.30 -1.59
C GLN A 36 8.00 9.00 -2.93
N PHE A 37 9.04 9.81 -3.12
CA PHE A 37 9.31 10.39 -4.43
C PHE A 37 9.91 9.37 -5.38
N CYS A 38 9.65 9.56 -6.66
CA CYS A 38 10.19 8.73 -7.72
C CYS A 38 11.40 9.39 -8.37
N SER A 39 12.39 8.57 -8.69
CA SER A 39 13.54 8.97 -9.49
C SER A 39 13.13 9.17 -10.96
N SER A 40 14.03 9.74 -11.76
CA SER A 40 13.85 9.84 -13.22
C SER A 40 13.73 8.48 -13.91
N ALA A 41 14.16 7.40 -13.27
CA ALA A 41 14.00 6.03 -13.75
C ALA A 41 12.65 5.40 -13.36
N SER A 42 11.73 6.16 -12.75
CA SER A 42 10.44 5.67 -12.23
C SER A 42 10.57 4.64 -11.11
N GLU A 43 11.62 4.77 -10.31
CA GLU A 43 11.85 3.95 -9.12
C GLU A 43 11.61 4.78 -7.84
N PRO A 44 10.87 4.27 -6.83
CA PRO A 44 10.68 4.96 -5.57
C PRO A 44 12.01 5.06 -4.81
N ILE A 45 12.36 6.27 -4.38
CA ILE A 45 13.64 6.57 -3.74
C ILE A 45 13.47 7.46 -2.51
N GLY A 46 14.46 7.38 -1.62
CA GLY A 46 14.62 8.32 -0.51
C GLY A 46 13.64 8.09 0.64
N THR A 47 13.30 9.19 1.32
CA THR A 47 12.53 9.20 2.57
C THR A 47 11.03 8.97 2.33
N LEU A 48 10.39 8.33 3.30
CA LEU A 48 8.94 8.18 3.37
C LEU A 48 8.31 9.46 3.92
N TYR A 49 7.29 9.96 3.22
CA TYR A 49 6.51 11.13 3.60
C TYR A 49 5.09 10.70 3.97
N THR A 50 4.47 11.44 4.88
CA THR A 50 3.10 11.19 5.34
C THR A 50 2.21 12.36 4.92
N CYS A 51 1.09 12.06 4.29
CA CYS A 51 0.03 13.01 4.00
C CYS A 51 -0.54 13.61 5.30
N PRO A 52 -1.04 14.86 5.25
CA PRO A 52 -1.71 15.47 6.41
C PRO A 52 -2.86 14.62 6.93
N THR A 53 -3.20 14.77 8.21
CA THR A 53 -4.35 14.08 8.81
C THR A 53 -5.63 14.34 8.01
N GLY A 54 -6.34 13.27 7.66
CA GLY A 54 -7.56 13.34 6.83
C GLY A 54 -7.31 13.36 5.32
N TYR A 55 -6.06 13.16 4.89
CA TYR A 55 -5.69 13.05 3.48
C TYR A 55 -5.06 11.69 3.18
N TYR A 56 -5.27 11.25 1.94
CA TYR A 56 -4.86 9.96 1.41
C TYR A 56 -3.89 10.15 0.26
N CYS A 57 -2.87 9.31 0.18
CA CYS A 57 -1.99 9.26 -0.99
C CYS A 57 -2.78 8.76 -2.20
N THR A 58 -2.71 9.50 -3.30
CA THR A 58 -3.34 9.13 -4.56
C THR A 58 -2.32 9.08 -5.69
N ALA A 59 -2.61 8.29 -6.73
CA ALA A 59 -1.86 8.26 -7.98
C ALA A 59 -2.03 9.54 -8.82
N SER A 60 -3.02 10.38 -8.49
CA SER A 60 -3.36 11.59 -9.22
C SER A 60 -2.69 12.84 -8.62
N THR A 61 -2.85 13.99 -9.27
CA THR A 61 -2.53 15.29 -8.68
C THR A 61 -3.79 15.90 -8.04
N PRO A 62 -3.72 16.43 -6.81
CA PRO A 62 -2.57 16.52 -5.90
C PRO A 62 -2.17 15.16 -5.27
N ILE A 63 -0.91 15.04 -4.81
CA ILE A 63 -0.36 13.81 -4.18
C ILE A 63 -1.23 13.31 -3.02
N CYS A 64 -1.67 14.24 -2.17
CA CYS A 64 -2.53 13.97 -1.03
C CYS A 64 -3.93 14.52 -1.31
N SER A 65 -4.94 13.65 -1.24
CA SER A 65 -6.34 13.95 -1.52
C SER A 65 -7.20 13.69 -0.28
N SER A 66 -8.18 14.55 0.01
CA SER A 66 -9.14 14.31 1.10
C SER A 66 -10.19 13.24 0.75
N VAL A 67 -10.18 12.72 -0.47
CA VAL A 67 -11.14 11.72 -0.95
C VAL A 67 -10.60 10.32 -0.63
N ALA A 68 -11.20 9.63 0.34
CA ALA A 68 -10.77 8.29 0.77
C ALA A 68 -10.77 7.26 -0.37
N SER A 69 -11.75 7.32 -1.28
CA SER A 69 -11.83 6.42 -2.45
C SER A 69 -10.74 6.67 -3.51
N SER A 70 -9.96 7.74 -3.36
CA SER A 70 -8.81 8.01 -4.23
C SER A 70 -7.50 7.47 -3.69
N ALA A 71 -7.54 6.83 -2.50
CA ALA A 71 -6.39 6.19 -1.89
C ALA A 71 -5.81 5.15 -2.86
N GLY A 72 -4.61 5.42 -3.36
CA GLY A 72 -3.94 4.52 -4.28
C GLY A 72 -3.47 3.24 -3.61
N CYS A 73 -3.47 3.17 -2.28
CA CYS A 73 -2.86 2.08 -1.53
C CYS A 73 -3.65 1.64 -0.29
N SER A 74 -4.64 0.76 -0.47
CA SER A 74 -5.61 0.37 0.57
C SER A 74 -5.41 -1.02 1.19
N GLY A 75 -4.23 -1.63 1.04
CA GLY A 75 -3.90 -2.97 1.56
C GLY A 75 -3.22 -2.99 2.94
N CYS A 76 -2.89 -1.82 3.50
CA CYS A 76 -2.24 -1.73 4.82
C CYS A 76 -3.24 -1.81 5.97
N ASN A 77 -2.73 -2.12 7.16
CA ASN A 77 -3.50 -2.21 8.41
C ASN A 77 -4.61 -3.27 8.38
N LYS A 78 -4.52 -4.23 7.46
CA LYS A 78 -5.38 -5.42 7.46
C LYS A 78 -4.66 -6.59 8.08
N CYS A 79 -5.32 -7.20 9.06
CA CYS A 79 -4.82 -8.42 9.67
C CYS A 79 -4.74 -9.55 8.64
N SER A 80 -3.69 -10.36 8.75
CA SER A 80 -3.55 -11.63 8.04
C SER A 80 -4.78 -12.51 8.25
N SER A 81 -5.02 -13.47 7.36
CA SER A 81 -6.16 -14.38 7.44
C SER A 81 -6.21 -15.19 8.73
N ASP A 82 -5.07 -15.42 9.37
CA ASP A 82 -4.91 -16.06 10.68
C ASP A 82 -4.95 -15.08 11.87
N ASN A 83 -5.25 -13.79 11.62
CA ASN A 83 -5.41 -12.71 12.60
C ASN A 83 -4.20 -12.51 13.53
N ARG A 84 -2.98 -12.83 13.07
CA ARG A 84 -1.77 -12.70 13.89
C ARG A 84 -1.18 -11.31 13.83
N PHE A 85 -1.08 -10.72 12.63
CA PHE A 85 -0.45 -9.43 12.42
C PHE A 85 -1.00 -8.75 11.15
N ALA A 86 -0.76 -7.45 11.02
CA ALA A 86 -1.00 -6.67 9.83
C ALA A 86 0.31 -6.00 9.40
N CYS A 87 0.55 -5.90 8.09
CA CYS A 87 1.55 -4.97 7.59
C CYS A 87 0.98 -3.55 7.66
N THR A 88 1.74 -2.63 8.26
CA THR A 88 1.36 -1.21 8.41
C THR A 88 2.12 -0.31 7.44
N GLY A 89 3.16 -0.84 6.81
CA GLY A 89 3.96 -0.19 5.76
C GLY A 89 4.85 -1.21 5.04
N ARG A 90 5.85 -0.73 4.29
CA ARG A 90 6.76 -1.59 3.51
C ARG A 90 7.45 -2.68 4.34
N ASN A 91 7.95 -2.29 5.51
CA ASN A 91 8.73 -3.14 6.40
C ASN A 91 8.31 -2.97 7.87
N THR A 92 7.10 -2.49 8.12
CA THR A 92 6.53 -2.32 9.46
C THR A 92 5.28 -3.14 9.61
N PHE A 93 5.02 -3.60 10.83
CA PHE A 93 3.87 -4.42 11.16
C PHE A 93 3.32 -4.08 12.54
N ALA A 94 2.07 -4.47 12.76
CA ALA A 94 1.39 -4.43 14.04
C ALA A 94 0.73 -5.78 14.32
N LEU A 95 0.68 -6.21 15.58
CA LEU A 95 0.06 -7.47 15.96
C LEU A 95 -1.46 -7.31 16.05
N CYS A 96 -2.18 -8.32 15.56
CA CYS A 96 -3.64 -8.37 15.60
C CYS A 96 -4.17 -9.18 16.78
N LEU A 97 -3.36 -10.08 17.34
CA LEU A 97 -3.66 -10.85 18.56
C LEU A 97 -5.01 -11.59 18.52
N GLY A 98 -5.40 -12.10 17.34
CA GLY A 98 -6.67 -12.78 17.11
C GLY A 98 -7.84 -11.86 16.76
N GLY A 99 -7.65 -10.55 16.78
CA GLY A 99 -8.63 -9.55 16.32
C GLY A 99 -8.52 -9.26 14.82
N SER A 100 -9.56 -8.62 14.27
CA SER A 100 -9.60 -8.17 12.87
C SER A 100 -8.98 -6.78 12.66
N THR A 101 -8.53 -6.14 13.74
CA THR A 101 -7.91 -4.81 13.74
C THR A 101 -6.52 -4.88 14.38
N PRO A 102 -5.48 -4.36 13.73
CA PRO A 102 -4.14 -4.35 14.31
C PRO A 102 -4.06 -3.45 15.54
N SER A 103 -3.20 -3.83 16.48
CA SER A 103 -2.86 -3.04 17.66
C SER A 103 -2.19 -1.73 17.27
N THR A 104 -2.61 -0.63 17.89
CA THR A 104 -1.96 0.68 17.71
C THR A 104 -0.68 0.84 18.52
N SER A 105 -0.36 -0.10 19.41
CA SER A 105 0.77 -0.01 20.35
C SER A 105 1.72 -1.20 20.31
N ILE A 106 1.32 -2.32 19.71
CA ILE A 106 2.11 -3.55 19.67
C ILE A 106 2.47 -3.87 18.22
N GLY A 107 3.73 -3.64 17.86
CA GLY A 107 4.23 -3.82 16.50
C GLY A 107 5.75 -3.78 16.42
N GLY A 108 6.27 -3.73 15.19
CA GLY A 108 7.71 -3.75 14.94
C GLY A 108 8.08 -3.42 13.50
N SER A 109 9.38 -3.55 13.19
CA SER A 109 9.92 -3.38 11.85
C SER A 109 10.81 -4.56 11.46
N CYS A 110 10.76 -4.94 10.19
CA CYS A 110 11.49 -6.05 9.59
C CYS A 110 12.97 -5.79 9.33
N GLY A 111 13.48 -4.60 9.63
CA GLY A 111 14.81 -4.16 9.17
C GLY A 111 14.75 -3.60 7.76
N THR A 112 15.81 -2.91 7.31
CA THR A 112 15.82 -2.17 6.03
C THR A 112 15.85 -3.09 4.81
N GLU A 113 16.44 -4.28 4.96
CA GLU A 113 16.65 -5.25 3.87
C GLU A 113 15.48 -6.23 3.67
N TYR A 114 14.45 -6.15 4.52
CA TYR A 114 13.31 -7.05 4.51
C TYR A 114 12.00 -6.29 4.33
N VAL A 115 11.00 -6.99 3.83
CA VAL A 115 9.64 -6.47 3.66
C VAL A 115 8.66 -7.21 4.54
N CYS A 116 7.59 -6.52 4.94
CA CYS A 116 6.46 -7.13 5.60
C CYS A 116 5.56 -7.79 4.56
N ASN A 117 5.23 -9.06 4.77
CA ASN A 117 4.28 -9.79 3.95
C ASN A 117 3.33 -10.62 4.83
N VAL A 118 2.02 -10.45 4.66
CA VAL A 118 0.98 -11.11 5.47
C VAL A 118 0.86 -12.61 5.22
N GLU A 119 1.38 -13.11 4.10
CA GLU A 119 1.45 -14.54 3.76
C GLU A 119 2.73 -15.19 4.33
N ASN A 120 3.71 -14.41 4.76
CA ASN A 120 4.93 -14.91 5.35
C ASN A 120 4.71 -15.24 6.84
N PRO A 121 4.86 -16.52 7.27
CA PRO A 121 4.65 -16.90 8.67
C PRO A 121 5.65 -16.26 9.64
N ASN A 122 6.79 -15.77 9.13
CA ASN A 122 7.82 -15.06 9.88
C ASN A 122 7.64 -13.53 9.88
N ILE A 123 6.54 -13.00 9.31
CA ILE A 123 6.21 -11.58 9.14
C ILE A 123 7.13 -10.88 8.12
N CYS A 124 8.43 -11.05 8.30
CA CYS A 124 9.50 -10.37 7.58
C CYS A 124 10.17 -11.34 6.60
N GLY A 125 10.31 -10.93 5.35
CA GLY A 125 10.85 -11.75 4.28
C GLY A 125 11.74 -10.97 3.32
N SER A 126 12.60 -11.70 2.60
CA SER A 126 13.41 -11.09 1.55
C SER A 126 12.49 -10.50 0.48
N PRO A 127 12.74 -9.27 -0.02
CA PRO A 127 11.98 -8.67 -1.11
C PRO A 127 12.12 -9.46 -2.43
N THR A 128 13.10 -10.36 -2.55
CA THR A 128 13.24 -11.26 -3.72
C THR A 128 12.29 -12.46 -3.69
N THR A 129 11.70 -12.76 -2.52
CA THR A 129 10.82 -13.92 -2.32
C THR A 129 9.39 -13.49 -1.99
N TYR A 130 9.25 -12.41 -1.23
CA TYR A 130 7.97 -11.90 -0.76
C TYR A 130 7.74 -10.50 -1.29
N ALA A 131 6.56 -10.27 -1.86
CA ALA A 131 6.11 -8.92 -2.19
C ALA A 131 5.75 -8.15 -0.90
N VAL A 132 5.76 -6.83 -0.95
CA VAL A 132 5.24 -6.01 0.15
C VAL A 132 3.72 -6.24 0.24
N SER A 133 3.15 -6.65 1.38
CA SER A 133 1.68 -6.82 1.45
C SER A 133 0.92 -5.51 1.56
N CYS A 134 1.58 -4.49 2.08
CA CYS A 134 1.19 -3.10 1.91
C CYS A 134 1.33 -2.59 0.46
N SER A 135 1.12 -3.46 -0.55
CA SER A 135 1.30 -3.11 -1.96
C SER A 135 0.01 -2.90 -2.77
N GLY A 136 -1.17 -2.89 -2.14
CA GLY A 136 -2.43 -2.44 -2.77
C GLY A 136 -2.89 -3.34 -3.91
N SER A 137 -2.68 -4.64 -3.74
CA SER A 137 -3.26 -5.67 -4.58
C SER A 137 -4.30 -6.46 -3.78
N ASP A 138 -5.25 -5.75 -3.16
CA ASP A 138 -6.51 -6.37 -2.74
C ASP A 138 -7.48 -6.30 -3.93
N MET A 139 -7.34 -7.24 -4.86
CA MET A 139 -8.39 -7.65 -5.81
C MET A 139 -8.97 -8.98 -5.33
#